data_AF-A0A0G8UWY0-F1
#
_entry.id   AF-A0A0G8UWY0-F1
#
_cell.length_a   1.000
_cell.length_b   1.000
_cell.length_c   1.000
_cell.angle_alpha   90.00
_cell.angle_beta   90.00
_cell.angle_gamma   90.00
#
_symmetry.space_group_name_H-M   'P 1'
#
loop_
_entity.id
_entity.type
_entity.pdbx_description
1 polymer ?
#
loop_
_entity_poly.entity_id
_entity_poly.type
_entity_poly.pdbx_seq_one_letter_code
_entity_poly.pdbx_strand_id
1 'polypeptide(L)'
;MQSPDDAQVAALIRHLLAQRRPEQSICPSEVARALSDDAAVWRSLMPQVRAVAAAAAGRGLVRITQQGRTVDPATARGPIRLMRGPHFD
;
A
#
# COMPACT_ATOMS: atom_id res chain seq x y z
N MET A 1 -5.75 4.77 -21.40
CA MET A 1 -4.77 4.22 -20.43
C MET A 1 -5.46 3.09 -19.69
N GLN A 2 -4.83 1.93 -19.62
CA GLN A 2 -5.37 0.77 -18.94
C GLN A 2 -5.15 0.94 -17.44
N SER A 3 -6.21 0.84 -16.63
CA SER A 3 -6.06 0.86 -15.18
C SER A 3 -5.21 -0.34 -14.74
N PRO A 4 -4.28 -0.17 -13.79
CA PRO A 4 -3.45 -1.27 -13.32
C PRO A 4 -4.32 -2.33 -12.65
N ASP A 5 -3.99 -3.60 -12.84
CA ASP A 5 -4.63 -4.68 -12.11
C ASP A 5 -4.08 -4.80 -10.68
N ASP A 6 -4.77 -5.59 -9.85
CA ASP A 6 -4.40 -5.77 -8.44
C ASP A 6 -3.03 -6.43 -8.26
N ALA A 7 -2.60 -7.26 -9.22
CA ALA A 7 -1.29 -7.92 -9.16
C ALA A 7 -0.16 -6.90 -9.40
N GLN A 8 -0.34 -5.97 -10.33
CA GLN A 8 0.58 -4.85 -10.56
C GLN A 8 0.68 -3.95 -9.33
N VAL A 9 -0.45 -3.62 -8.70
CA VAL A 9 -0.47 -2.82 -7.47
C VAL A 9 0.24 -3.56 -6.32
N ALA A 10 0.00 -4.86 -6.16
CA ALA A 10 0.63 -5.67 -5.12
C ALA A 10 2.15 -5.78 -5.32
N ALA A 11 2.59 -6.01 -6.57
CA ALA A 11 4.00 -6.05 -6.92
C ALA A 11 4.69 -4.71 -6.64
N LEU A 12 4.04 -3.60 -6.96
CA LEU A 12 4.57 -2.27 -6.70
C LEU A 12 4.67 -1.96 -5.20
N ILE A 13 3.66 -2.33 -4.40
CA ILE A 13 3.73 -2.21 -2.93
C ILE A 13 4.96 -2.97 -2.41
N ARG A 14 5.16 -4.22 -2.83
CA ARG A 14 6.31 -5.04 -2.41
C ARG A 14 7.62 -4.41 -2.87
N HIS A 15 7.70 -3.96 -4.12
CA HIS A 15 8.88 -3.33 -4.68
C HIS A 15 9.29 -2.09 -3.89
N LEU A 16 8.36 -1.16 -3.64
CA LEU A 16 8.63 0.05 -2.88
C LEU A 16 9.04 -0.26 -1.44
N LEU A 17 8.39 -1.21 -0.78
CA LEU A 17 8.78 -1.65 0.57
C LEU A 17 10.16 -2.34 0.60
N ALA A 18 10.53 -3.06 -0.46
CA ALA A 18 11.83 -3.71 -0.58
C ALA A 18 12.99 -2.72 -0.69
N GLN A 19 12.74 -1.51 -1.22
CA GLN A 19 13.72 -0.43 -1.28
C GLN A 19 13.91 0.32 0.05
N ARG A 20 12.99 0.15 1.02
CA ARG A 20 13.03 0.80 2.34
C ARG A 20 13.75 -0.09 3.36
N ARG A 21 14.30 0.48 4.43
CA ARG A 21 14.72 -0.34 5.59
C ARG A 21 13.51 -1.05 6.22
N PRO A 22 13.67 -2.20 6.90
CA PRO A 22 12.55 -2.97 7.45
C PRO A 22 11.59 -2.18 8.37
N GLU A 23 12.11 -1.22 9.12
CA GLU A 23 11.39 -0.34 10.03
C GLU A 23 10.74 0.88 9.36
N GLN A 24 11.06 1.14 8.09
CA GLN A 24 10.49 2.23 7.33
C GLN A 24 9.15 1.83 6.69
N SER A 25 8.41 2.85 6.27
CA SER A 25 7.08 2.67 5.71
C SER A 25 6.88 3.53 4.48
N ILE A 26 5.93 3.15 3.64
CA ILE A 26 5.38 3.98 2.55
C ILE A 26 3.93 4.37 2.89
N CYS A 27 3.31 5.22 2.09
CA CYS A 27 1.87 5.48 2.19
C CYS A 27 1.14 5.07 0.90
N PRO A 28 -0.20 4.87 0.92
CA PRO A 28 -0.95 4.50 -0.28
C PRO A 28 -0.82 5.50 -1.45
N SER A 29 -0.66 6.80 -1.17
CA SER A 29 -0.48 7.79 -2.25
C SER A 29 0.89 7.73 -2.92
N GLU A 30 1.93 7.22 -2.24
CA GLU A 30 3.24 6.96 -2.85
C GLU A 30 3.14 5.86 -3.90
N VAL A 31 2.43 4.76 -3.58
CA VAL A 31 2.13 3.67 -4.51
C VAL A 31 1.33 4.18 -5.70
N ALA A 32 0.26 4.95 -5.45
CA ALA A 32 -0.61 5.46 -6.51
C ALA A 32 0.12 6.42 -7.46
N ARG A 33 1.00 7.29 -6.92
CA ARG A 33 1.81 8.21 -7.75
C ARG A 33 2.85 7.50 -8.59
N ALA A 34 3.40 6.38 -8.11
CA ALA A 34 4.30 5.56 -8.90
C ALA A 34 3.61 4.85 -10.09
N LEU A 35 2.26 4.81 -10.12
CA LEU A 35 1.49 4.31 -11.26
C LEU A 35 1.11 5.41 -12.26
N SER A 36 1.01 6.67 -11.81
CA SER A 36 0.66 7.81 -12.65
C SER A 36 0.94 9.14 -11.95
N ASP A 37 1.58 10.07 -12.65
CA ASP A 37 1.78 11.45 -12.18
C ASP A 37 0.52 12.33 -12.31
N ASP A 38 -0.45 11.90 -13.13
CA ASP A 38 -1.73 12.62 -13.27
C ASP A 38 -2.52 12.61 -11.96
N ALA A 39 -2.87 13.81 -11.50
CA ALA A 39 -3.48 14.05 -10.20
C ALA A 39 -4.89 13.49 -10.04
N ALA A 40 -5.66 13.42 -11.11
CA ALA A 40 -6.99 12.81 -11.12
C ALA A 40 -6.88 11.29 -11.12
N VAL A 41 -5.93 10.75 -11.90
CA VAL A 41 -5.69 9.31 -12.01
C VAL A 41 -5.16 8.72 -10.69
N TRP A 42 -4.07 9.22 -10.11
CA TRP A 42 -3.55 8.57 -8.89
C TRP A 42 -4.52 8.70 -7.70
N ARG A 43 -5.33 9.77 -7.65
CA ARG A 43 -6.38 9.90 -6.63
C ARG A 43 -7.47 8.85 -6.81
N SER A 44 -7.87 8.54 -8.05
CA SER A 44 -8.87 7.51 -8.32
C SER A 44 -8.36 6.09 -8.03
N LEU A 45 -7.04 5.87 -8.04
CA LEU A 45 -6.42 4.58 -7.67
C LEU A 45 -6.34 4.34 -6.16
N MET A 46 -6.51 5.36 -5.32
CA MET A 46 -6.36 5.22 -3.86
C MET A 46 -7.24 4.13 -3.22
N PRO A 47 -8.53 3.96 -3.57
CA PRO A 47 -9.36 2.87 -3.06
C PRO A 47 -8.80 1.49 -3.41
N GLN A 48 -8.34 1.30 -4.66
CA GLN A 48 -7.74 0.06 -5.12
C GLN A 48 -6.44 -0.25 -4.35
N VAL A 49 -5.55 0.73 -4.23
CA VAL A 49 -4.30 0.57 -3.45
C VAL A 49 -4.59 0.16 -2.00
N ARG A 50 -5.59 0.79 -1.36
CA ARG A 50 -6.00 0.42 0.00
C ARG A 50 -6.54 -1.01 0.07
N ALA A 51 -7.37 -1.43 -0.89
CA ALA A 51 -7.91 -2.78 -0.95
C ALA A 51 -6.81 -3.84 -1.14
N VAL A 52 -5.87 -3.61 -2.06
CA VAL A 52 -4.75 -4.51 -2.32
C VAL A 52 -3.81 -4.58 -1.10
N ALA A 53 -3.53 -3.44 -0.47
CA ALA A 53 -2.74 -3.42 0.77
C ALA A 53 -3.45 -4.19 1.90
N ALA A 54 -4.77 -4.10 2.01
CA ALA A 54 -5.56 -4.86 2.98
C ALA A 54 -5.47 -6.37 2.73
N ALA A 55 -5.61 -6.81 1.49
CA ALA A 55 -5.45 -8.21 1.11
C ALA A 55 -4.02 -8.73 1.41
N ALA A 56 -3.00 -7.92 1.11
CA ALA A 56 -1.62 -8.24 1.46
C ALA A 56 -1.39 -8.32 2.98
N ALA A 57 -2.08 -7.49 3.76
CA ALA A 57 -2.04 -7.53 5.21
C ALA A 57 -2.72 -8.80 5.77
N GLY A 58 -3.84 -9.23 5.20
CA GLY A 58 -4.49 -10.50 5.55
C GLY A 58 -3.59 -11.73 5.32
N ARG A 59 -2.61 -11.61 4.40
CA ARG A 59 -1.60 -12.66 4.14
C ARG A 59 -0.32 -12.52 4.98
N GLY A 60 -0.22 -11.48 5.81
CA GLY A 60 0.99 -11.18 6.58
C GLY A 60 2.15 -10.60 5.75
N LEU A 61 1.94 -10.27 4.47
CA LEU A 61 2.97 -9.67 3.63
C LEU A 61 3.20 -8.19 4.00
N VAL A 62 2.15 -7.49 4.41
CA VAL A 62 2.20 -6.07 4.78
C VAL A 62 1.66 -5.89 6.19
N ARG A 63 2.23 -4.97 6.96
CA ARG A 63 1.61 -4.46 8.19
C ARG A 63 1.12 -3.05 7.95
N ILE A 64 -0.12 -2.77 8.34
CA ILE A 64 -0.73 -1.45 8.17
C ILE A 64 -0.75 -0.74 9.52
N THR A 65 -0.24 0.47 9.56
CA THR A 65 -0.19 1.28 10.78
C THR A 65 -0.84 2.64 10.61
N GLN A 66 -1.39 3.18 11.69
CA GLN A 66 -1.92 4.52 11.79
C GLN A 66 -1.47 5.11 13.13
N GLN A 67 -0.88 6.30 13.08
CA GLN A 67 -0.29 6.94 14.27
C GLN A 67 0.69 6.01 15.02
N GLY A 68 1.49 5.25 14.27
CA GLY A 68 2.49 4.31 14.81
C GLY A 68 1.93 2.99 15.35
N ARG A 69 0.60 2.79 15.36
CA ARG A 69 -0.05 1.57 15.86
C ARG A 69 -0.53 0.71 14.71
N THR A 70 -0.39 -0.61 14.82
CA THR A 70 -1.00 -1.55 13.87
C THR A 70 -2.52 -1.39 13.92
N VAL A 71 -3.16 -1.30 12.75
CA VAL A 71 -4.61 -1.15 12.62
C VAL A 71 -5.18 -2.15 11.63
N ASP A 72 -6.45 -2.46 11.81
CA ASP A 72 -7.20 -3.23 10.82
C ASP A 72 -7.51 -2.34 9.59
N PRO A 73 -7.06 -2.73 8.39
CA PRO A 73 -7.34 -1.98 7.16
C PRO A 73 -8.84 -1.79 6.86
N ALA A 74 -9.70 -2.72 7.28
CA ALA A 74 -11.13 -2.64 6.99
C ALA A 74 -11.81 -1.48 7.73
N THR A 75 -11.26 -1.09 8.88
CA THR A 75 -11.83 -0.04 9.73
C THR A 75 -11.00 1.25 9.72
N ALA A 76 -9.72 1.19 9.33
CA ALA A 76 -8.80 2.33 9.32
C ALA A 76 -9.28 3.47 8.40
N ARG A 77 -9.57 4.62 9.01
CA ARG A 77 -9.98 5.87 8.33
C ARG A 77 -8.82 6.87 8.31
N GLY A 78 -8.64 7.53 7.17
CA GLY A 78 -7.62 8.56 6.99
C GLY A 78 -6.23 8.01 6.63
N PRO A 79 -5.17 8.79 6.91
CA PRO A 79 -3.80 8.43 6.56
C PRO A 79 -3.33 7.17 7.26
N ILE A 80 -2.82 6.24 6.47
CA ILE A 80 -2.20 4.98 6.93
C ILE A 80 -0.80 4.85 6.35
N ARG A 81 0.02 4.00 6.97
CA ARG A 81 1.34 3.61 6.51
C ARG A 81 1.37 2.12 6.24
N LEU A 82 2.09 1.73 5.19
CA LEU A 82 2.35 0.35 4.84
C LEU A 82 3.79 0.02 5.23
N MET A 83 3.97 -1.08 5.95
CA MET A 83 5.27 -1.58 6.40
C MET A 83 5.45 -3.03 5.95
N ARG A 84 6.68 -3.53 5.97
CA ARG A 84 6.95 -4.95 5.79
C ARG A 84 6.20 -5.75 6.87
N GLY A 85 5.45 -6.75 6.45
CA GLY A 85 4.76 -7.68 7.34
C GLY A 85 5.68 -8.81 7.81
N PRO A 86 5.20 -9.67 8.72
CA PRO A 86 5.97 -10.81 9.22
C PRO A 86 6.36 -11.84 8.15
N HIS A 87 5.66 -11.88 7.01
CA HIS A 87 5.91 -12.82 5.90
C HIS A 87 6.38 -12.09 4.64
N PHE A 88 7.16 -11.01 4.78
CA PHE A 88 7.54 -10.16 3.64
C PHE A 88 8.53 -10.81 2.65
N ASP A 89 9.20 -11.89 3.05
CA ASP A 89 10.28 -12.55 2.30
C ASP A 89 9.94 -12.89 0.85
#